data_AF-A0A1Q7HJB5-F1
#
_entry.id   AF-A0A1Q7HJB5-F1
#
_cell.length_a   1.000
_cell.length_b   1.000
_cell.length_c   1.000
_cell.angle_alpha   90.00
_cell.angle_beta   90.00
_cell.angle_gamma   90.00
#
_symmetry.space_group_name_H-M   'P 1'
#
loop_
_entity.id
_entity.type
_entity.pdbx_description
1 polymer ?
#
loop_
_entity_poly.entity_id
_entity_poly.type
_entity_poly.pdbx_seq_one_letter_code
_entity_poly.pdbx_strand_id
1 'polypeptide(L)'
;NLIHLHAFQNDATNGVQRGNHDGGILRFGPDGKLYIFFGDNGRRGQMQNLPDGPGCIALPCPAIPQGNLPDDQFGGPEPDNAHLTGVILRLNPDGSTPFDNPFFKAGAQRGGEAGANLQKVFAYGVRNGFGMAFDPFSGALWDAQNGDDSFTEINRVERGANLGWVQIMGPVERIAQFKEIETSARFFGLQQVRWPPTNIADSRKEALARLFMVFEDGDEFEARLEGRQENPPVDTTAGAKAEFELNDDGTLDFELEATANITKATQAHIHLGARGQNGPVVAFLLPFNAAGRNFQEGDEIAEGTLTDDDVIAQPGFDGTVAALVERMRQGRAYANLHTVAFPGGEIRGQIKVDQEPVSHYSDPEFSWKFEVSPAALGFMSSGALGAQYRGDMFTGAARPTLLGGQLFHFDLTRSRRKIAVDDPRLKDHVADNTAKFDITESESLLFGTNFGVGTDIQTGPNGNLFVVSLSNGAIYEIFKRP
;
A
#
# COMPACT_ATOMS: atom_id res chain seq x y z
N ASN A 1 27.10 -2.25 10.46
CA ASN A 1 25.75 -1.65 10.51
C ASN A 1 24.79 -2.70 11.06
N LEU A 2 24.29 -2.53 12.28
CA LEU A 2 23.26 -3.42 12.83
C LEU A 2 21.89 -2.91 12.40
N ILE A 3 21.04 -3.80 11.91
CA ILE A 3 19.68 -3.48 11.50
C ILE A 3 18.74 -4.13 12.50
N HIS A 4 17.94 -3.30 13.16
CA HIS A 4 17.00 -3.72 14.18
C HIS A 4 15.60 -3.69 13.57
N LEU A 5 14.99 -4.88 13.42
CA LEU A 5 13.62 -5.03 12.94
C LEU A 5 12.74 -5.51 14.09
N HIS A 6 11.57 -4.92 14.23
CA HIS A 6 10.72 -5.10 15.39
C HIS A 6 9.79 -6.31 15.26
N ALA A 7 10.30 -7.50 15.60
CA ALA A 7 9.64 -8.81 15.40
C ALA A 7 8.55 -9.20 16.43
N PHE A 8 8.11 -8.29 17.31
CA PHE A 8 7.07 -8.60 18.29
C PHE A 8 5.97 -7.53 18.30
N GLN A 9 4.77 -7.92 18.71
CA GLN A 9 3.74 -6.99 19.17
C GLN A 9 3.88 -6.84 20.69
N ASN A 10 3.93 -5.60 21.19
CA ASN A 10 3.91 -5.27 22.61
C ASN A 10 2.52 -4.73 22.99
N ASP A 11 1.47 -5.54 22.82
CA ASP A 11 0.13 -5.13 23.22
C ASP A 11 0.10 -4.90 24.75
N ALA A 12 -0.06 -3.64 25.19
CA ALA A 12 -0.03 -3.25 26.61
C ALA A 12 -1.05 -4.00 27.49
N THR A 13 -2.11 -4.54 26.88
CA THR A 13 -3.17 -5.29 27.58
C THR A 13 -2.81 -6.74 27.87
N ASN A 14 -1.80 -7.32 27.22
CA ASN A 14 -1.52 -8.75 27.28
C ASN A 14 -0.18 -9.12 27.92
N GLY A 15 0.76 -8.17 28.08
CA GLY A 15 2.05 -8.41 28.76
C GLY A 15 2.92 -9.53 28.19
N VAL A 16 2.55 -10.08 27.02
CA VAL A 16 3.21 -11.21 26.36
C VAL A 16 3.65 -10.74 24.99
N GLN A 17 4.96 -10.76 24.73
CA GLN A 17 5.51 -10.59 23.39
C GLN A 17 4.99 -11.70 22.48
N ARG A 18 4.39 -11.33 21.34
CA ARG A 18 3.90 -12.29 20.34
C ARG A 18 4.43 -11.90 18.97
N GLY A 19 4.99 -12.87 18.27
CA GLY A 19 5.26 -12.74 16.84
C GLY A 19 3.94 -12.77 16.09
N ASN A 20 3.85 -11.98 15.03
CA ASN A 20 2.67 -11.91 14.18
C ASN A 20 3.16 -11.44 12.81
N HIS A 21 2.91 -12.19 11.75
CA HIS A 21 3.26 -11.80 10.38
C HIS A 21 4.69 -11.27 10.19
N ASP A 22 5.67 -11.81 10.91
CA ASP A 22 7.05 -11.26 10.89
C ASP A 22 7.73 -11.42 9.53
N GLY A 23 7.34 -12.45 8.77
CA GLY A 23 8.03 -12.85 7.55
C GLY A 23 9.44 -13.34 7.88
N GLY A 24 10.46 -12.58 7.46
CA GLY A 24 11.86 -12.83 7.84
C GLY A 24 12.68 -13.60 6.80
N ILE A 25 12.24 -13.60 5.54
CA ILE A 25 13.01 -14.22 4.45
C ILE A 25 14.13 -13.28 4.03
N LEU A 26 15.33 -13.82 3.88
CA LEU A 26 16.49 -13.10 3.35
C LEU A 26 16.97 -13.73 2.05
N ARG A 27 17.33 -12.88 1.09
CA ARG A 27 17.94 -13.29 -0.19
C ARG A 27 19.01 -12.28 -0.60
N PHE A 28 20.11 -12.77 -1.18
CA PHE A 28 20.95 -11.90 -2.00
C PHE A 28 20.41 -11.87 -3.42
N GLY A 29 20.18 -10.66 -3.92
CA GLY A 29 19.77 -10.43 -5.31
C GLY A 29 20.92 -10.62 -6.29
N PRO A 30 20.61 -10.71 -7.60
CA PRO A 30 21.62 -10.74 -8.66
C PRO A 30 22.48 -9.45 -8.72
N ASP A 31 22.01 -8.37 -8.09
CA ASP A 31 22.73 -7.11 -7.91
C ASP A 31 23.69 -7.12 -6.70
N GLY A 32 23.80 -8.26 -6.00
CA GLY A 32 24.65 -8.43 -4.82
C GLY A 32 24.13 -7.72 -3.57
N LYS A 33 22.88 -7.25 -3.56
CA LYS A 33 22.26 -6.62 -2.38
C LYS A 33 21.47 -7.63 -1.55
N LEU A 34 21.37 -7.36 -0.26
CA LEU A 34 20.54 -8.12 0.67
C LEU A 34 19.11 -7.61 0.62
N TYR A 35 18.17 -8.50 0.34
CA TYR A 35 16.74 -8.26 0.37
C TYR A 35 16.13 -8.95 1.59
N ILE A 36 15.28 -8.23 2.32
CA ILE A 36 14.62 -8.73 3.53
C ILE A 36 13.12 -8.48 3.40
N PHE A 37 12.32 -9.54 3.40
CA PHE A 37 10.88 -9.43 3.54
C PHE A 37 10.54 -9.29 5.03
N PHE A 38 9.85 -8.21 5.40
CA PHE A 38 9.38 -7.98 6.76
C PHE A 38 7.89 -7.64 6.72
N GLY A 39 7.06 -8.54 7.24
CA GLY A 39 5.60 -8.40 7.13
C GLY A 39 5.05 -7.29 8.02
N ASP A 40 3.73 -7.15 8.02
CA ASP A 40 3.05 -5.99 8.62
C ASP A 40 3.10 -5.97 10.15
N ASN A 41 3.51 -7.07 10.78
CA ASN A 41 3.47 -7.25 12.23
C ASN A 41 2.13 -6.88 12.88
N GLY A 42 1.03 -7.03 12.14
CA GLY A 42 -0.29 -6.52 12.51
C GLY A 42 -0.30 -5.04 12.93
N ARG A 43 0.64 -4.24 12.42
CA ARG A 43 0.66 -2.78 12.54
C ARG A 43 -0.20 -2.17 11.44
N ARG A 44 -0.50 -0.88 11.60
CA ARG A 44 -1.29 -0.09 10.66
C ARG A 44 -0.62 1.26 10.55
N GLY A 45 0.21 1.46 9.53
CA GLY A 45 0.84 2.73 9.24
C GLY A 45 0.91 3.03 7.75
N GLN A 46 1.75 3.99 7.39
CA GLN A 46 1.96 4.44 6.01
C GLN A 46 2.37 3.29 5.10
N MET A 47 3.27 2.40 5.56
CA MET A 47 3.73 1.24 4.79
C MET A 47 2.65 0.15 4.63
N GLN A 48 1.50 0.26 5.32
CA GLN A 48 0.30 -0.55 5.12
C GLN A 48 -0.84 0.27 4.50
N ASN A 49 -0.54 1.34 3.76
CA ASN A 49 -1.53 2.19 3.10
C ASN A 49 -2.54 2.84 4.05
N LEU A 50 -2.08 3.18 5.26
CA LEU A 50 -2.84 3.94 6.25
C LEU A 50 -2.04 5.17 6.67
N PRO A 51 -2.16 6.29 5.94
CA PRO A 51 -1.38 7.50 6.19
C PRO A 51 -1.53 8.08 7.61
N ASP A 52 -2.67 7.84 8.24
CA ASP A 52 -3.03 8.31 9.59
C ASP A 52 -2.96 7.19 10.63
N GLY A 53 -2.47 6.02 10.22
CA GLY A 53 -2.49 4.81 11.01
C GLY A 53 -3.91 4.19 11.08
N PRO A 54 -4.20 3.38 12.10
CA PRO A 54 -5.50 2.70 12.20
C PRO A 54 -6.66 3.68 12.48
N GLY A 55 -6.34 4.89 12.95
CA GLY A 55 -7.32 5.89 13.35
C GLY A 55 -7.78 6.81 12.20
N CYS A 56 -9.08 6.75 11.90
CA CYS A 56 -9.86 7.69 11.08
C CYS A 56 -9.50 7.83 9.57
N ILE A 57 -10.44 7.35 8.74
CA ILE A 57 -10.50 7.61 7.29
C ILE A 57 -11.33 8.85 6.98
N ALA A 58 -12.12 9.37 7.93
CA ALA A 58 -12.97 10.54 7.73
C ALA A 58 -12.86 11.58 8.85
N LEU A 59 -12.65 12.83 8.46
CA LEU A 59 -12.66 13.99 9.35
C LEU A 59 -14.05 14.67 9.32
N PRO A 60 -14.49 15.28 10.43
CA PRO A 60 -13.87 15.28 11.76
C PRO A 60 -14.09 13.92 12.43
N CYS A 61 -13.01 13.31 12.92
CA CYS A 61 -12.96 11.96 13.48
C CYS A 61 -14.05 11.74 14.55
N PRO A 62 -15.20 11.13 14.24
CA PRO A 62 -16.23 10.89 15.22
C PRO A 62 -15.90 9.55 15.89
N ALA A 63 -15.47 9.60 17.15
CA ALA A 63 -15.29 8.46 18.04
C ALA A 63 -14.00 7.62 17.90
N ILE A 64 -12.85 8.26 17.70
CA ILE A 64 -11.70 7.84 18.53
C ILE A 64 -11.79 8.70 19.79
N PRO A 65 -11.90 8.12 20.99
CA PRO A 65 -11.85 8.90 22.22
C PRO A 65 -10.69 9.89 22.13
N GLN A 66 -10.93 11.18 22.41
CA GLN A 66 -9.86 12.16 22.56
C GLN A 66 -8.77 11.55 23.42
N GLY A 67 -7.64 11.26 22.80
CA GLY A 67 -6.59 10.48 23.41
C GLY A 67 -5.82 9.79 22.31
N ASN A 68 -4.61 10.29 22.07
CA ASN A 68 -3.48 9.49 21.60
C ASN A 68 -3.66 8.07 22.15
N LEU A 69 -4.05 7.11 21.30
CA LEU A 69 -3.64 5.76 21.58
C LEU A 69 -2.11 5.83 21.57
N PRO A 70 -1.44 5.51 22.68
CA PRO A 70 0.00 5.62 22.75
C PRO A 70 0.64 4.92 21.54
N ASP A 71 1.65 5.58 20.98
CA ASP A 71 2.48 5.16 19.84
C ASP A 71 2.87 3.67 19.91
N ASP A 72 3.01 3.16 21.15
CA ASP A 72 3.43 1.80 21.47
C ASP A 72 2.35 0.69 21.35
N GLN A 73 1.06 1.01 21.27
CA GLN A 73 0.01 -0.03 21.18
C GLN A 73 -0.45 -0.31 19.74
N PHE A 74 -0.37 0.67 18.84
CA PHE A 74 -1.03 0.58 17.53
C PHE A 74 -0.23 1.15 16.35
N GLY A 75 0.93 1.73 16.65
CA GLY A 75 1.87 2.29 15.70
C GLY A 75 1.55 3.70 15.24
N GLY A 76 2.54 4.59 15.37
CA GLY A 76 2.59 5.87 14.66
C GLY A 76 2.62 5.62 13.15
N PRO A 77 2.01 6.48 12.33
CA PRO A 77 1.86 6.13 10.92
C PRO A 77 3.20 6.11 10.17
N GLU A 78 4.21 6.83 10.65
CA GLU A 78 5.50 6.95 9.98
C GLU A 78 6.35 5.68 10.12
N PRO A 79 7.19 5.33 9.13
CA PRO A 79 8.05 4.14 9.19
C PRO A 79 9.31 4.35 10.05
N ASP A 80 9.16 4.83 11.28
CA ASP A 80 10.26 4.95 12.24
C ASP A 80 10.77 3.57 12.73
N ASN A 81 11.69 3.54 13.70
CA ASN A 81 12.28 2.29 14.19
C ASN A 81 11.30 1.33 14.87
N ALA A 82 10.17 1.82 15.38
CA ALA A 82 9.10 1.00 15.95
C ALA A 82 8.09 0.52 14.89
N HIS A 83 8.05 1.19 13.73
CA HIS A 83 6.97 1.05 12.74
C HIS A 83 7.43 0.67 11.33
N LEU A 84 8.73 0.39 11.11
CA LEU A 84 9.25 -0.14 9.84
C LEU A 84 8.82 -1.61 9.61
N THR A 85 7.56 -1.79 9.20
CA THR A 85 6.92 -3.08 8.92
C THR A 85 6.17 -3.05 7.60
N GLY A 86 5.79 -4.21 7.07
CA GLY A 86 5.09 -4.34 5.79
C GLY A 86 5.92 -3.84 4.62
N VAL A 87 7.21 -4.17 4.65
CA VAL A 87 8.22 -3.69 3.71
C VAL A 87 9.09 -4.83 3.19
N ILE A 88 9.60 -4.67 1.98
CA ILE A 88 10.77 -5.36 1.48
C ILE A 88 11.92 -4.38 1.52
N LEU A 89 12.95 -4.67 2.32
CA LEU A 89 14.15 -3.85 2.43
C LEU A 89 15.20 -4.29 1.40
N ARG A 90 16.04 -3.35 0.96
CA ARG A 90 17.21 -3.62 0.10
C ARG A 90 18.44 -2.89 0.66
N LEU A 91 19.49 -3.65 0.91
CA LEU A 91 20.66 -3.23 1.68
C LEU A 91 21.96 -3.65 1.01
N ASN A 92 23.04 -2.91 1.21
CA ASN A 92 24.37 -3.37 0.87
C ASN A 92 24.77 -4.58 1.75
N PRO A 93 25.73 -5.43 1.32
CA PRO A 93 26.19 -6.57 2.12
C PRO A 93 26.73 -6.21 3.52
N ASP A 94 27.18 -4.97 3.71
CA ASP A 94 27.65 -4.44 5.00
C ASP A 94 26.53 -3.82 5.87
N GLY A 95 25.28 -3.89 5.39
CA GLY A 95 24.08 -3.33 6.01
C GLY A 95 23.87 -1.83 5.81
N SER A 96 24.70 -1.14 5.00
CA SER A 96 24.44 0.25 4.62
C SER A 96 23.33 0.37 3.57
N THR A 97 22.71 1.54 3.47
CA THR A 97 21.65 1.79 2.48
C THR A 97 22.24 2.04 1.09
N PRO A 98 21.78 1.34 0.04
CA PRO A 98 22.16 1.64 -1.33
C PRO A 98 21.57 2.98 -1.81
N PHE A 99 22.40 3.85 -2.39
CA PHE A 99 21.96 5.14 -2.95
C PHE A 99 20.98 5.01 -4.13
N ASP A 100 20.92 3.84 -4.75
CA ASP A 100 20.03 3.51 -5.86
C ASP A 100 18.70 2.87 -5.40
N ASN A 101 18.39 2.87 -4.09
CA ASN A 101 17.07 2.50 -3.60
C ASN A 101 15.97 3.47 -4.07
N PRO A 102 14.72 3.00 -4.26
CA PRO A 102 13.63 3.82 -4.82
C PRO A 102 13.32 5.06 -4.00
N PHE A 103 13.34 4.94 -2.68
CA PHE A 103 12.94 6.02 -1.79
C PHE A 103 14.14 6.68 -1.12
N PHE A 104 15.34 6.55 -1.69
CA PHE A 104 16.57 7.09 -1.10
C PHE A 104 16.51 8.62 -0.96
N LYS A 105 16.07 9.32 -2.01
CA LYS A 105 15.97 10.79 -1.99
C LYS A 105 14.80 11.28 -1.13
N ALA A 106 13.61 10.72 -1.35
CA ALA A 106 12.42 10.98 -0.54
C ALA A 106 12.68 10.82 0.97
N GLY A 107 13.35 9.74 1.36
CA GLY A 107 13.73 9.50 2.74
C GLY A 107 14.83 10.43 3.26
N ALA A 108 15.73 10.93 2.40
CA ALA A 108 16.73 11.92 2.80
C ALA A 108 16.09 13.28 3.10
N GLN A 109 15.13 13.71 2.28
CA GLN A 109 14.38 14.96 2.48
C GLN A 109 13.48 14.90 3.70
N ARG A 110 12.78 13.79 3.91
CA ARG A 110 11.95 13.59 5.10
C ARG A 110 12.74 13.71 6.40
N GLY A 111 14.02 13.32 6.39
CA GLY A 111 14.88 13.38 7.57
C GLY A 111 14.43 12.47 8.72
N GLY A 112 15.11 12.58 9.87
CA GLY A 112 14.78 11.81 11.07
C GLY A 112 14.89 10.28 10.92
N GLU A 113 14.32 9.55 11.89
CA GLU A 113 14.34 8.08 11.88
C GLU A 113 13.47 7.51 10.74
N ALA A 114 12.27 8.07 10.55
CA ALA A 114 11.35 7.66 9.50
C ALA A 114 11.95 7.83 8.10
N GLY A 115 12.60 8.98 7.83
CA GLY A 115 13.31 9.21 6.57
C GLY A 115 14.48 8.24 6.38
N ALA A 116 15.34 8.06 7.39
CA ALA A 116 16.46 7.11 7.32
C ALA A 116 16.01 5.66 7.07
N ASN A 117 14.85 5.28 7.58
CA ASN A 117 14.24 3.97 7.34
C ASN A 117 13.63 3.85 5.95
N LEU A 118 12.91 4.89 5.50
CA LEU A 118 12.34 4.94 4.15
C LEU A 118 13.41 4.73 3.07
N GLN A 119 14.63 5.27 3.25
CA GLN A 119 15.74 5.06 2.32
C GLN A 119 16.11 3.57 2.12
N LYS A 120 15.84 2.70 3.11
CA LYS A 120 16.14 1.26 3.06
C LYS A 120 15.08 0.45 2.31
N VAL A 121 13.90 1.03 2.09
CA VAL A 121 12.74 0.34 1.52
C VAL A 121 12.91 0.17 0.01
N PHE A 122 12.64 -1.02 -0.48
CA PHE A 122 12.59 -1.36 -1.91
C PHE A 122 11.14 -1.44 -2.43
N ALA A 123 10.25 -2.01 -1.62
CA ALA A 123 8.81 -2.09 -1.85
C ALA A 123 8.08 -2.13 -0.51
N TYR A 124 6.80 -1.79 -0.48
CA TYR A 124 5.97 -1.79 0.73
C TYR A 124 4.53 -2.19 0.43
N GLY A 125 3.65 -2.18 1.42
CA GLY A 125 2.28 -2.65 1.28
C GLY A 125 2.19 -4.17 1.26
N VAL A 126 3.11 -4.86 1.94
CA VAL A 126 3.05 -6.32 2.13
C VAL A 126 2.39 -6.68 3.46
N ARG A 127 1.66 -7.80 3.47
CA ARG A 127 1.00 -8.32 4.68
C ARG A 127 1.86 -9.34 5.40
N ASN A 128 1.91 -10.57 4.87
CA ASN A 128 2.50 -11.72 5.53
C ASN A 128 2.98 -12.72 4.48
N GLY A 129 4.30 -12.83 4.32
CA GLY A 129 4.92 -13.69 3.31
C GLY A 129 6.06 -14.51 3.89
N PHE A 130 6.17 -15.76 3.43
CA PHE A 130 7.30 -16.66 3.74
C PHE A 130 8.04 -17.11 2.47
N GLY A 131 7.65 -16.60 1.30
CA GLY A 131 8.26 -16.89 0.01
C GLY A 131 8.77 -15.64 -0.67
N MET A 132 10.07 -15.63 -0.99
CA MET A 132 10.71 -14.60 -1.79
C MET A 132 11.90 -15.21 -2.52
N ALA A 133 11.96 -15.05 -3.84
CA ALA A 133 13.08 -15.52 -4.64
C ALA A 133 13.31 -14.64 -5.87
N PHE A 134 14.55 -14.71 -6.37
CA PHE A 134 14.89 -14.11 -7.65
C PHE A 134 14.75 -15.16 -8.75
N ASP A 135 14.07 -14.76 -9.82
CA ASP A 135 14.07 -15.52 -11.05
C ASP A 135 15.52 -15.65 -11.57
N PRO A 136 16.07 -16.87 -11.72
CA PRO A 136 17.46 -17.08 -12.09
C PRO A 136 17.81 -16.62 -13.52
N PHE A 137 16.82 -16.34 -14.36
CA PHE A 137 17.03 -15.92 -15.75
C PHE A 137 16.80 -14.42 -15.98
N SER A 138 15.73 -13.85 -15.41
CA SER A 138 15.46 -12.42 -15.57
C SER A 138 16.04 -11.56 -14.46
N GLY A 139 16.35 -12.14 -13.30
CA GLY A 139 16.73 -11.40 -12.10
C GLY A 139 15.56 -10.66 -11.44
N ALA A 140 14.31 -10.87 -11.88
CA ALA A 140 13.14 -10.28 -11.25
C ALA A 140 12.91 -10.87 -9.86
N LEU A 141 12.48 -10.02 -8.92
CA LEU A 141 12.05 -10.43 -7.58
C LEU A 141 10.60 -10.91 -7.63
N TRP A 142 10.34 -12.06 -7.02
CA TRP A 142 9.00 -12.61 -6.84
C TRP A 142 8.77 -12.92 -5.37
N ASP A 143 7.55 -12.72 -4.91
CA ASP A 143 7.13 -13.08 -3.56
C ASP A 143 5.80 -13.84 -3.55
N ALA A 144 5.53 -14.49 -2.43
CA ALA A 144 4.25 -15.11 -2.13
C ALA A 144 3.70 -14.54 -0.83
N GLN A 145 2.47 -14.05 -0.87
CA GLN A 145 1.82 -13.38 0.25
C GLN A 145 0.51 -14.04 0.63
N ASN A 146 0.34 -14.19 1.94
CA ASN A 146 -0.88 -14.68 2.55
C ASN A 146 -1.80 -13.51 2.85
N GLY A 147 -2.97 -13.51 2.23
CA GLY A 147 -4.10 -12.69 2.66
C GLY A 147 -4.69 -13.19 3.99
N ASP A 148 -5.80 -12.60 4.42
CA ASP A 148 -6.45 -13.00 5.66
C ASP A 148 -7.41 -14.17 5.44
N ASP A 149 -8.64 -13.84 5.03
CA ASP A 149 -9.64 -14.81 4.59
C ASP A 149 -9.74 -14.85 3.07
N SER A 150 -9.41 -13.74 2.44
CA SER A 150 -9.41 -13.52 0.99
C SER A 150 -8.00 -13.38 0.42
N PHE A 151 -7.91 -13.56 -0.89
CA PHE A 151 -6.79 -13.16 -1.76
C PHE A 151 -5.39 -13.46 -1.20
N THR A 152 -4.99 -14.71 -1.34
CA THR A 152 -3.57 -15.06 -1.35
C THR A 152 -2.97 -14.69 -2.70
N GLU A 153 -1.70 -14.25 -2.72
CA GLU A 153 -1.05 -13.70 -3.91
C GLU A 153 0.31 -14.34 -4.22
N ILE A 154 0.63 -14.35 -5.51
CA ILE A 154 1.99 -14.41 -6.02
C ILE A 154 2.25 -13.09 -6.75
N ASN A 155 3.30 -12.36 -6.35
CA ASN A 155 3.62 -11.06 -6.94
C ASN A 155 4.98 -11.08 -7.62
N ARG A 156 5.08 -10.28 -8.68
CA ARG A 156 6.35 -9.83 -9.24
C ARG A 156 6.64 -8.46 -8.63
N VAL A 157 7.65 -8.38 -7.78
CA VAL A 157 7.95 -7.16 -7.01
C VAL A 157 8.92 -6.28 -7.77
N GLU A 158 8.43 -5.14 -8.22
CA GLU A 158 9.24 -4.12 -8.89
C GLU A 158 9.82 -3.11 -7.90
N ARG A 159 10.90 -2.43 -8.32
CA ARG A 159 11.51 -1.35 -7.53
C ARG A 159 10.48 -0.23 -7.33
N GLY A 160 10.18 0.12 -6.08
CA GLY A 160 9.19 1.15 -5.75
C GLY A 160 7.75 0.63 -5.63
N ALA A 161 7.54 -0.68 -5.75
CA ALA A 161 6.19 -1.25 -5.72
C ALA A 161 5.50 -1.01 -4.35
N ASN A 162 4.24 -0.60 -4.43
CA ASN A 162 3.26 -0.63 -3.36
C ASN A 162 2.29 -1.79 -3.63
N LEU A 163 2.30 -2.81 -2.78
CA LEU A 163 1.53 -4.04 -2.93
C LEU A 163 0.13 -3.95 -2.30
N GLY A 164 -0.32 -2.73 -1.95
CA GLY A 164 -1.74 -2.43 -1.73
C GLY A 164 -2.27 -2.71 -0.32
N TRP A 165 -1.65 -3.62 0.44
CA TRP A 165 -2.10 -3.94 1.80
C TRP A 165 -2.12 -2.68 2.68
N VAL A 166 -3.15 -2.39 3.49
CA VAL A 166 -4.41 -3.14 3.73
C VAL A 166 -5.60 -2.65 2.88
N GLN A 167 -5.43 -1.60 2.08
CA GLN A 167 -6.52 -1.05 1.26
C GLN A 167 -6.95 -2.01 0.16
N ILE A 168 -6.01 -2.81 -0.35
CA ILE A 168 -6.21 -3.76 -1.45
C ILE A 168 -5.50 -5.07 -1.08
N MET A 169 -6.17 -6.19 -1.38
CA MET A 169 -5.59 -7.53 -1.46
C MET A 169 -6.26 -8.25 -2.63
N GLY A 170 -5.47 -8.93 -3.45
CA GLY A 170 -5.88 -9.46 -4.74
C GLY A 170 -5.90 -8.39 -5.84
N PRO A 171 -6.35 -8.75 -7.05
CA PRO A 171 -6.48 -7.77 -8.13
C PRO A 171 -7.45 -6.66 -7.75
N VAL A 172 -7.08 -5.40 -7.99
CA VAL A 172 -7.90 -4.25 -7.59
C VAL A 172 -9.27 -4.22 -8.28
N GLU A 173 -9.40 -4.83 -9.46
CA GLU A 173 -10.69 -5.00 -10.14
C GLU A 173 -11.66 -5.91 -9.37
N ARG A 174 -11.18 -6.67 -8.38
CA ARG A 174 -11.96 -7.54 -7.49
C ARG A 174 -12.13 -6.97 -6.08
N ILE A 175 -11.94 -5.66 -5.89
CA ILE A 175 -12.09 -4.98 -4.58
C ILE A 175 -13.45 -5.26 -3.90
N ALA A 176 -14.53 -5.39 -4.67
CA ALA A 176 -15.85 -5.72 -4.14
C ALA A 176 -15.88 -7.11 -3.47
N GLN A 177 -15.18 -8.09 -4.05
CA GLN A 177 -15.05 -9.43 -3.46
C GLN A 177 -14.15 -9.40 -2.23
N PHE A 178 -13.08 -8.58 -2.24
CA PHE A 178 -12.23 -8.40 -1.06
C PHE A 178 -13.06 -7.90 0.11
N LYS A 179 -13.84 -6.83 -0.10
CA LYS A 179 -14.77 -6.29 0.90
C LYS A 179 -15.82 -7.31 1.34
N GLU A 180 -16.45 -8.01 0.40
CA GLU A 180 -17.50 -8.99 0.70
C GLU A 180 -16.98 -10.11 1.62
N ILE A 181 -15.82 -10.70 1.31
CA ILE A 181 -15.27 -11.83 2.08
C ILE A 181 -14.90 -11.37 3.49
N GLU A 182 -14.15 -10.28 3.59
CA GLU A 182 -13.63 -9.76 4.86
C GLU A 182 -14.74 -9.17 5.76
N THR A 183 -15.90 -8.79 5.21
CA THR A 183 -17.05 -8.34 6.01
C THR A 183 -18.06 -9.45 6.32
N SER A 184 -17.85 -10.66 5.82
CA SER A 184 -18.81 -11.75 5.98
C SER A 184 -18.91 -12.25 7.42
N ALA A 185 -20.10 -12.65 7.88
CA ALA A 185 -20.27 -13.21 9.23
C ALA A 185 -19.59 -14.60 9.41
N ARG A 186 -19.18 -15.24 8.31
CA ARG A 186 -18.53 -16.56 8.30
C ARG A 186 -17.04 -16.48 8.67
N PHE A 187 -16.42 -15.35 8.35
CA PHE A 187 -15.00 -15.11 8.48
C PHE A 187 -14.85 -13.82 9.27
N PHE A 188 -14.41 -13.89 10.54
CA PHE A 188 -14.47 -12.75 11.45
C PHE A 188 -13.35 -11.73 11.18
N GLY A 189 -13.38 -11.14 9.99
CA GLY A 189 -12.62 -9.98 9.51
C GLY A 189 -11.10 -10.15 9.47
N LEU A 190 -10.47 -9.23 8.71
CA LEU A 190 -9.09 -8.79 8.90
C LEU A 190 -8.74 -8.91 10.39
N GLN A 191 -7.85 -9.83 10.75
CA GLN A 191 -7.69 -10.51 12.07
C GLN A 191 -7.44 -9.60 13.28
N GLN A 192 -7.60 -8.29 13.14
CA GLN A 192 -7.47 -7.31 14.19
C GLN A 192 -8.52 -6.22 13.99
N VAL A 193 -9.37 -6.00 15.01
CA VAL A 193 -10.44 -4.97 15.14
C VAL A 193 -9.92 -3.52 15.00
N ARG A 194 -8.67 -3.33 14.58
CA ARG A 194 -7.88 -2.09 14.54
C ARG A 194 -8.17 -1.27 13.27
N TRP A 195 -8.61 -1.92 12.19
CA TRP A 195 -9.16 -1.28 10.99
C TRP A 195 -10.30 -2.16 10.48
N PRO A 196 -11.57 -1.77 10.64
CA PRO A 196 -12.68 -2.66 10.33
C PRO A 196 -12.77 -2.88 8.82
N PRO A 197 -13.04 -4.11 8.34
CA PRO A 197 -13.13 -4.42 6.92
C PRO A 197 -14.26 -3.67 6.20
N THR A 198 -15.21 -3.08 6.95
CA THR A 198 -16.19 -2.13 6.40
C THR A 198 -15.55 -0.89 5.79
N ASN A 199 -14.33 -0.57 6.18
CA ASN A 199 -13.54 0.52 5.63
C ASN A 199 -12.91 0.17 4.27
N ILE A 200 -12.94 -1.07 3.79
CA ILE A 200 -12.49 -1.39 2.43
C ILE A 200 -13.29 -0.54 1.44
N ALA A 201 -12.61 -0.01 0.42
CA ALA A 201 -13.21 0.85 -0.58
C ALA A 201 -14.35 0.14 -1.35
N ASP A 202 -15.36 0.90 -1.77
CA ASP A 202 -16.49 0.37 -2.54
C ASP A 202 -16.20 0.34 -4.05
N SER A 203 -15.11 0.97 -4.48
CA SER A 203 -14.70 0.99 -5.88
C SER A 203 -13.19 0.96 -6.06
N ARG A 204 -12.73 0.48 -7.22
CA ARG A 204 -11.31 0.49 -7.60
C ARG A 204 -10.71 1.90 -7.52
N LYS A 205 -11.43 2.90 -8.03
CA LYS A 205 -10.98 4.29 -8.06
C LYS A 205 -10.73 4.80 -6.64
N GLU A 206 -11.62 4.47 -5.71
CA GLU A 206 -11.48 4.83 -4.31
C GLU A 206 -10.34 4.05 -3.63
N ALA A 207 -10.20 2.75 -3.92
CA ALA A 207 -9.12 1.93 -3.36
C ALA A 207 -7.75 2.49 -3.73
N LEU A 208 -7.52 2.78 -5.02
CA LEU A 208 -6.26 3.36 -5.51
C LEU A 208 -6.02 4.77 -4.93
N ALA A 209 -7.08 5.58 -4.81
CA ALA A 209 -6.96 6.93 -4.25
C ALA A 209 -6.65 6.96 -2.73
N ARG A 210 -6.79 5.83 -2.03
CA ARG A 210 -6.50 5.70 -0.59
C ARG A 210 -5.11 5.14 -0.30
N LEU A 211 -4.37 4.73 -1.33
CA LEU A 211 -2.99 4.25 -1.16
C LEU A 211 -2.10 5.36 -0.64
N PHE A 212 -1.20 5.01 0.28
CA PHE A 212 -0.12 5.91 0.67
C PHE A 212 0.94 5.87 -0.43
N MET A 213 1.25 7.03 -1.00
CA MET A 213 2.21 7.18 -2.09
C MET A 213 3.41 7.98 -1.60
N VAL A 214 4.60 7.60 -2.05
CA VAL A 214 5.86 8.29 -1.75
C VAL A 214 6.28 9.08 -2.97
N PHE A 215 6.64 10.34 -2.77
CA PHE A 215 7.11 11.26 -3.81
C PHE A 215 8.60 11.57 -3.61
N GLU A 216 9.33 11.87 -4.70
CA GLU A 216 10.75 12.25 -4.59
C GLU A 216 10.90 13.59 -3.91
N ASP A 217 10.14 14.58 -4.39
CA ASP A 217 9.91 15.89 -3.82
C ASP A 217 8.40 16.03 -3.54
N GLY A 218 8.02 16.87 -2.58
CA GLY A 218 6.62 16.95 -2.12
C GLY A 218 6.23 18.35 -1.69
N ASP A 219 6.75 19.35 -2.40
CA ASP A 219 6.69 20.76 -1.99
C ASP A 219 5.75 21.57 -2.90
N GLU A 220 5.46 21.07 -4.10
CA GLU A 220 4.49 21.65 -5.03
C GLU A 220 3.18 20.85 -5.00
N PHE A 221 2.05 21.55 -4.98
CA PHE A 221 0.73 20.95 -4.93
C PHE A 221 -0.25 21.64 -5.87
N GLU A 222 -1.22 20.88 -6.37
CA GLU A 222 -2.32 21.43 -7.14
C GLU A 222 -3.69 20.86 -6.73
N ALA A 223 -4.73 21.65 -6.95
CA ALA A 223 -6.12 21.22 -6.92
C ALA A 223 -6.88 21.84 -8.10
N ARG A 224 -7.47 21.00 -8.95
CA ARG A 224 -8.45 21.42 -9.94
C ARG A 224 -9.85 21.35 -9.34
N LEU A 225 -10.51 22.51 -9.22
CA LEU A 225 -11.82 22.67 -8.59
C LEU A 225 -12.93 22.59 -9.64
N GLU A 226 -13.87 21.65 -9.45
CA GLU A 226 -14.98 21.43 -10.38
C GLU A 226 -16.27 21.08 -9.63
N GLY A 227 -17.43 21.46 -10.17
CA GLY A 227 -18.72 21.22 -9.50
C GLY A 227 -19.03 19.74 -9.27
N ARG A 228 -18.61 18.86 -10.19
CA ARG A 228 -18.78 17.40 -10.05
C ARG A 228 -18.03 16.78 -8.87
N GLN A 229 -17.05 17.51 -8.31
CA GLN A 229 -16.26 17.05 -7.17
C GLN A 229 -16.82 17.56 -5.82
N GLU A 230 -17.80 18.47 -5.84
CA GLU A 230 -18.52 18.86 -4.61
C GLU A 230 -19.30 17.70 -3.99
N ASN A 231 -19.61 17.83 -2.71
CA ASN A 231 -20.41 16.85 -1.98
C ASN A 231 -21.63 17.50 -1.30
N PRO A 232 -22.84 17.38 -1.90
CA PRO A 232 -23.16 16.67 -3.14
C PRO A 232 -22.65 17.40 -4.41
N PRO A 233 -22.51 16.71 -5.56
CA PRO A 233 -22.08 17.33 -6.81
C PRO A 233 -22.99 18.48 -7.27
N VAL A 234 -22.39 19.54 -7.80
CA VAL A 234 -23.08 20.72 -8.34
C VAL A 234 -22.99 20.70 -9.87
N ASP A 235 -24.13 20.89 -10.54
CA ASP A 235 -24.20 21.07 -12.00
C ASP A 235 -23.87 22.54 -12.34
N THR A 236 -22.61 22.79 -12.64
CA THR A 236 -22.07 24.10 -12.99
C THR A 236 -20.92 23.95 -13.98
N THR A 237 -20.68 25.00 -14.77
CA THR A 237 -19.49 25.13 -15.62
C THR A 237 -18.39 25.93 -14.95
N ALA A 238 -18.59 26.44 -13.74
CA ALA A 238 -17.55 27.12 -12.97
C ALA A 238 -16.36 26.19 -12.74
N GLY A 239 -15.16 26.77 -12.67
CA GLY A 239 -13.93 26.01 -12.45
C GLY A 239 -12.79 26.92 -12.01
N ALA A 240 -11.89 26.38 -11.20
CA ALA A 240 -10.68 27.04 -10.74
C ALA A 240 -9.52 26.04 -10.60
N LYS A 241 -8.29 26.55 -10.58
CA LYS A 241 -7.09 25.82 -10.19
C LYS A 241 -6.48 26.51 -8.99
N ALA A 242 -6.16 25.75 -7.95
CA ALA A 242 -5.34 26.21 -6.84
C ALA A 242 -3.96 25.54 -6.95
N GLU A 243 -2.90 26.31 -6.83
CA GLU A 243 -1.51 25.85 -6.77
C GLU A 243 -0.91 26.27 -5.43
N PHE A 244 -0.01 25.44 -4.89
CA PHE A 244 0.67 25.69 -3.63
C PHE A 244 2.15 25.31 -3.72
N GLU A 245 3.02 26.09 -3.10
CA GLU A 245 4.47 25.85 -3.04
C GLU A 245 4.99 26.01 -1.61
N LEU A 246 5.58 24.95 -1.05
CA LEU A 246 6.23 24.98 0.26
C LEU A 246 7.61 25.60 0.14
N ASN A 247 7.82 26.69 0.88
CA ASN A 247 9.10 27.38 0.94
C ASN A 247 10.06 26.74 1.94
N ASP A 248 11.37 26.94 1.72
CA ASP A 248 12.45 26.50 2.63
C ASP A 248 12.31 27.03 4.07
N ASP A 249 11.60 28.14 4.26
CA ASP A 249 11.35 28.74 5.57
C ASP A 249 10.13 28.16 6.30
N GLY A 250 9.42 27.22 5.67
CA GLY A 250 8.24 26.53 6.22
C GLY A 250 6.91 27.23 5.95
N THR A 251 6.88 28.32 5.19
CA THR A 251 5.64 28.96 4.71
C THR A 251 5.11 28.29 3.44
N LEU A 252 3.82 28.46 3.14
CA LEU A 252 3.17 27.86 1.98
C LEU A 252 2.54 28.94 1.09
N ASP A 253 3.14 29.21 -0.05
CA ASP A 253 2.57 30.12 -1.04
C ASP A 253 1.40 29.45 -1.76
N PHE A 254 0.42 30.25 -2.17
CA PHE A 254 -0.71 29.77 -2.95
C PHE A 254 -1.14 30.77 -4.03
N GLU A 255 -1.64 30.22 -5.13
CA GLU A 255 -2.33 30.96 -6.20
C GLU A 255 -3.66 30.26 -6.50
N LEU A 256 -4.70 31.04 -6.78
CA LEU A 256 -6.01 30.54 -7.17
C LEU A 256 -6.46 31.26 -8.44
N GLU A 257 -6.57 30.52 -9.55
CA GLU A 257 -6.92 31.04 -10.87
C GLU A 257 -8.29 30.49 -11.32
N ALA A 258 -9.10 31.31 -11.98
CA ALA A 258 -10.34 30.87 -12.62
C ALA A 258 -10.05 30.13 -13.93
N THR A 259 -10.34 28.83 -14.00
CA THR A 259 -10.22 28.04 -15.24
C THR A 259 -11.50 28.06 -16.09
N ALA A 260 -12.56 28.69 -15.58
CA ALA A 260 -13.81 28.97 -16.27
C ALA A 260 -14.53 30.12 -15.54
N ASN A 261 -15.53 30.74 -16.17
CA ASN A 261 -16.25 31.86 -15.57
C ASN A 261 -16.92 31.48 -14.24
N ILE A 262 -16.71 32.30 -13.20
CA ILE A 262 -17.33 32.16 -11.89
C ILE A 262 -18.19 33.40 -11.60
N THR A 263 -19.44 33.18 -11.22
CA THR A 263 -20.37 34.26 -10.92
C THR A 263 -20.49 34.46 -9.40
N LYS A 264 -20.15 35.65 -8.92
CA LYS A 264 -20.28 36.07 -7.51
C LYS A 264 -19.62 35.11 -6.50
N ALA A 265 -18.34 34.80 -6.68
CA ALA A 265 -17.50 34.12 -5.70
C ALA A 265 -17.43 34.89 -4.38
N THR A 266 -17.72 34.22 -3.27
CA THR A 266 -17.84 34.82 -1.93
C THR A 266 -16.67 34.51 -1.01
N GLN A 267 -16.09 33.31 -1.09
CA GLN A 267 -14.97 32.86 -0.26
C GLN A 267 -14.38 31.56 -0.81
N ALA A 268 -13.15 31.24 -0.43
CA ALA A 268 -12.48 29.98 -0.77
C ALA A 268 -11.62 29.51 0.41
N HIS A 269 -11.50 28.21 0.60
CA HIS A 269 -10.81 27.61 1.75
C HIS A 269 -10.00 26.38 1.37
N ILE A 270 -9.09 26.02 2.28
CA ILE A 270 -8.58 24.65 2.41
C ILE A 270 -9.32 23.96 3.55
N HIS A 271 -9.74 22.73 3.29
CA HIS A 271 -10.36 21.84 4.25
C HIS A 271 -9.52 20.58 4.47
N LEU A 272 -9.64 19.98 5.66
CA LEU A 272 -9.15 18.62 5.90
C LEU A 272 -10.22 17.59 5.51
N GLY A 273 -9.89 16.67 4.62
CA GLY A 273 -10.77 15.58 4.20
C GLY A 273 -10.24 14.81 3.02
N ALA A 274 -10.49 13.50 3.01
CA ALA A 274 -10.22 12.66 1.85
C ALA A 274 -11.29 12.89 0.76
N ARG A 275 -11.04 12.35 -0.44
CA ARG A 275 -11.93 12.52 -1.58
C ARG A 275 -13.35 12.06 -1.25
N GLY A 276 -14.33 12.92 -1.52
CA GLY A 276 -15.74 12.65 -1.28
C GLY A 276 -16.19 12.84 0.17
N GLN A 277 -15.31 13.30 1.06
CA GLN A 277 -15.65 13.60 2.44
C GLN A 277 -15.63 15.10 2.69
N ASN A 278 -16.55 15.57 3.52
CA ASN A 278 -16.54 16.94 4.03
C ASN A 278 -15.70 16.97 5.30
N GLY A 279 -14.98 18.05 5.54
CA GLY A 279 -14.34 18.25 6.84
C GLY A 279 -14.13 19.71 7.19
N PRO A 280 -13.44 20.00 8.30
CA PRO A 280 -13.31 21.36 8.82
C PRO A 280 -12.44 22.23 7.90
N VAL A 281 -12.73 23.53 7.89
CA VAL A 281 -11.85 24.55 7.29
C VAL A 281 -10.59 24.68 8.13
N VAL A 282 -9.44 24.74 7.47
CA VAL A 282 -8.13 24.92 8.11
C VAL A 282 -7.33 26.10 7.57
N ALA A 283 -7.67 26.65 6.40
CA ALA A 283 -7.09 27.90 5.92
C ALA A 283 -8.07 28.62 4.98
N PHE A 284 -7.96 29.95 4.89
CA PHE A 284 -8.73 30.77 3.96
C PHE A 284 -7.84 31.18 2.78
N LEU A 285 -8.32 30.97 1.55
CA LEU A 285 -7.66 31.38 0.32
C LEU A 285 -8.26 32.68 -0.24
N LEU A 286 -9.56 32.88 -0.01
CA LEU A 286 -10.28 34.11 -0.37
C LEU A 286 -11.18 34.50 0.80
N PRO A 287 -11.02 35.72 1.37
CA PRO A 287 -11.84 36.18 2.49
C PRO A 287 -13.30 36.38 2.08
N PHE A 288 -14.20 36.32 3.07
CA PHE A 288 -15.63 36.43 2.83
C PHE A 288 -16.06 37.80 2.29
N ASN A 289 -16.77 37.79 1.16
CA ASN A 289 -17.45 38.93 0.58
C ASN A 289 -18.93 38.58 0.28
N ALA A 290 -19.84 39.15 1.06
CA ALA A 290 -21.28 38.90 0.93
C ALA A 290 -21.88 39.30 -0.43
N ALA A 291 -21.29 40.26 -1.14
CA ALA A 291 -21.75 40.66 -2.47
C ALA A 291 -21.30 39.71 -3.58
N GLY A 292 -20.21 38.98 -3.32
CA GLY A 292 -19.47 38.18 -4.28
C GLY A 292 -18.72 39.00 -5.34
N ARG A 293 -17.77 38.37 -6.03
CA ARG A 293 -17.04 38.93 -7.17
C ARG A 293 -17.16 37.99 -8.38
N ASN A 294 -17.29 38.56 -9.59
CA ASN A 294 -17.26 37.78 -10.82
C ASN A 294 -15.82 37.63 -11.28
N PHE A 295 -15.50 36.45 -11.81
CA PHE A 295 -14.22 36.12 -12.42
C PHE A 295 -14.46 35.50 -13.80
N GLN A 296 -13.66 35.92 -14.77
CA GLN A 296 -13.59 35.33 -16.10
C GLN A 296 -12.53 34.22 -16.13
N GLU A 297 -12.60 33.32 -17.09
CA GLU A 297 -11.52 32.38 -17.37
C GLU A 297 -10.18 33.13 -17.57
N GLY A 298 -9.14 32.71 -16.85
CA GLY A 298 -7.82 33.33 -16.82
C GLY A 298 -7.66 34.44 -15.77
N ASP A 299 -8.70 34.79 -15.02
CA ASP A 299 -8.58 35.76 -13.94
C ASP A 299 -7.93 35.13 -12.69
N GLU A 300 -6.97 35.85 -12.10
CA GLU A 300 -6.50 35.59 -10.75
C GLU A 300 -7.61 35.90 -9.74
N ILE A 301 -7.96 34.88 -8.94
CA ILE A 301 -8.98 34.97 -7.89
C ILE A 301 -8.34 35.48 -6.60
N ALA A 302 -7.20 34.89 -6.21
CA ALA A 302 -6.43 35.26 -5.03
C ALA A 302 -5.01 34.67 -5.11
N GLU A 303 -4.07 35.34 -4.44
CA GLU A 303 -2.72 34.85 -4.15
C GLU A 303 -2.37 35.17 -2.69
N GLY A 304 -1.40 34.46 -2.12
CA GLY A 304 -0.87 34.78 -0.81
C GLY A 304 0.10 33.75 -0.25
N THR A 305 0.56 34.01 0.97
CA THR A 305 1.46 33.12 1.72
C THR A 305 0.76 32.73 3.02
N LEU A 306 0.66 31.43 3.29
CA LEU A 306 0.17 30.89 4.55
C LEU A 306 1.33 30.68 5.52
N THR A 307 1.16 31.20 6.72
CA THR A 307 2.02 30.94 7.88
C THR A 307 1.27 30.09 8.91
N ASP A 308 1.94 29.64 9.97
CA ASP A 308 1.26 28.92 11.06
C ASP A 308 0.10 29.73 11.69
N ASP A 309 0.17 31.06 11.68
CA ASP A 309 -0.91 31.92 12.19
C ASP A 309 -2.18 31.86 11.31
N ASP A 310 -2.06 31.45 10.06
CA ASP A 310 -3.16 31.32 9.09
C ASP A 310 -3.81 29.93 9.11
N VAL A 311 -3.17 28.95 9.78
CA VAL A 311 -3.63 27.57 9.83
C VAL A 311 -4.42 27.29 11.12
N ILE A 312 -5.68 26.89 10.94
CA ILE A 312 -6.62 26.73 12.06
C ILE A 312 -6.48 25.32 12.64
N ALA A 313 -6.08 25.23 13.91
CA ALA A 313 -6.04 23.98 14.64
C ALA A 313 -7.42 23.28 14.71
N GLN A 314 -7.42 21.96 14.63
CA GLN A 314 -8.61 21.12 14.70
C GLN A 314 -8.34 19.93 15.64
N PRO A 315 -9.36 19.21 16.13
CA PRO A 315 -9.12 17.98 16.89
C PRO A 315 -8.24 16.98 16.11
N GLY A 316 -7.03 16.69 16.61
CA GLY A 316 -6.06 15.81 15.94
C GLY A 316 -5.21 16.47 14.85
N PHE A 317 -5.20 17.81 14.77
CA PHE A 317 -4.43 18.60 13.82
C PHE A 317 -3.94 19.87 14.53
N ASP A 318 -2.62 20.03 14.65
CA ASP A 318 -2.01 21.05 15.50
C ASP A 318 -2.10 22.48 14.96
N GLY A 319 -2.54 22.67 13.71
CA GLY A 319 -2.74 23.99 13.13
C GLY A 319 -1.46 24.61 12.59
N THR A 320 -0.52 23.81 12.09
CA THR A 320 0.73 24.30 11.46
C THR A 320 0.73 24.09 9.95
N VAL A 321 1.52 24.89 9.23
CA VAL A 321 1.77 24.69 7.79
C VAL A 321 2.40 23.32 7.56
N ALA A 322 3.36 22.93 8.38
CA ALA A 322 4.00 21.61 8.31
C ALA A 322 2.97 20.47 8.40
N ALA A 323 2.03 20.54 9.35
CA ALA A 323 0.96 19.56 9.44
C ALA A 323 0.02 19.61 8.22
N LEU A 324 -0.29 20.80 7.71
CA LEU A 324 -1.15 20.96 6.53
C LEU A 324 -0.52 20.33 5.28
N VAL A 325 0.76 20.61 5.02
CA VAL A 325 1.54 20.01 3.93
C VAL A 325 1.53 18.50 4.03
N GLU A 326 1.71 17.93 5.22
CA GLU A 326 1.58 16.48 5.41
C GLU A 326 0.19 15.98 5.01
N ARG A 327 -0.88 16.70 5.33
CA ARG A 327 -2.24 16.34 4.85
C ARG A 327 -2.38 16.47 3.34
N MET A 328 -1.74 17.45 2.70
CA MET A 328 -1.72 17.59 1.25
C MET A 328 -0.98 16.44 0.57
N ARG A 329 0.21 16.08 1.05
CA ARG A 329 1.01 14.93 0.58
C ARG A 329 0.22 13.62 0.68
N GLN A 330 -0.63 13.50 1.70
CA GLN A 330 -1.48 12.34 1.94
C GLN A 330 -2.79 12.33 1.13
N GLY A 331 -3.07 13.36 0.33
CA GLY A 331 -4.35 13.52 -0.37
C GLY A 331 -5.54 13.68 0.59
N ARG A 332 -5.30 14.27 1.76
CA ARG A 332 -6.27 14.49 2.86
C ARG A 332 -6.59 15.98 3.07
N ALA A 333 -6.27 16.82 2.10
CA ALA A 333 -6.69 18.21 2.05
C ALA A 333 -7.36 18.53 0.72
N TYR A 334 -8.42 19.33 0.73
CA TYR A 334 -9.10 19.79 -0.49
C TYR A 334 -9.33 21.29 -0.44
N ALA A 335 -9.29 21.94 -1.60
CA ALA A 335 -9.69 23.32 -1.76
C ALA A 335 -11.14 23.39 -2.26
N ASN A 336 -11.87 24.42 -1.86
CA ASN A 336 -13.20 24.70 -2.37
C ASN A 336 -13.45 26.20 -2.52
N LEU A 337 -14.42 26.55 -3.37
CA LEU A 337 -14.86 27.93 -3.58
C LEU A 337 -16.38 28.01 -3.52
N HIS A 338 -16.87 29.02 -2.82
CA HIS A 338 -18.29 29.30 -2.64
C HIS A 338 -18.71 30.49 -3.49
N THR A 339 -19.98 30.51 -3.90
CA THR A 339 -20.59 31.67 -4.55
C THR A 339 -21.90 32.04 -3.87
N VAL A 340 -22.46 33.20 -4.22
CA VAL A 340 -23.78 33.62 -3.73
C VAL A 340 -24.88 32.60 -4.07
N ALA A 341 -24.77 31.94 -5.23
CA ALA A 341 -25.73 30.92 -5.65
C ALA A 341 -25.55 29.60 -4.87
N PHE A 342 -24.32 29.26 -4.51
CA PHE A 342 -23.97 28.02 -3.83
C PHE A 342 -23.19 28.30 -2.53
N PRO A 343 -23.89 28.73 -1.46
CA PRO A 343 -23.24 29.09 -0.19
C PRO A 343 -22.59 27.88 0.51
N GLY A 344 -22.99 26.64 0.18
CA GLY A 344 -22.36 25.42 0.66
C GLY A 344 -21.08 25.02 -0.08
N GLY A 345 -20.74 25.70 -1.18
CA GLY A 345 -19.64 25.37 -2.10
C GLY A 345 -20.19 25.17 -3.52
N GLU A 346 -19.55 25.79 -4.51
CA GLU A 346 -19.86 25.59 -5.94
C GLU A 346 -18.90 24.60 -6.60
N ILE A 347 -17.60 24.69 -6.26
CA ILE A 347 -16.53 23.88 -6.87
C ILE A 347 -15.52 23.42 -5.82
N ARG A 348 -15.08 22.15 -5.94
CA ARG A 348 -14.11 21.49 -5.04
C ARG A 348 -13.01 20.79 -5.83
N GLY A 349 -11.80 20.73 -5.27
CA GLY A 349 -10.69 19.95 -5.80
C GLY A 349 -9.87 19.34 -4.67
N GLN A 350 -9.55 18.05 -4.75
CA GLN A 350 -8.58 17.44 -3.84
C GLN A 350 -7.19 18.02 -4.14
N ILE A 351 -6.49 18.49 -3.12
CA ILE A 351 -5.09 18.91 -3.21
C ILE A 351 -4.22 17.66 -3.30
N LYS A 352 -3.28 17.66 -4.24
CA LYS A 352 -2.34 16.57 -4.51
C LYS A 352 -0.97 17.16 -4.76
N VAL A 353 0.08 16.37 -4.52
CA VAL A 353 1.44 16.72 -4.96
C VAL A 353 1.43 16.86 -6.49
N ASP A 354 2.01 17.93 -7.02
CA ASP A 354 2.11 18.19 -8.46
C ASP A 354 3.28 17.41 -9.10
N GLN A 355 3.43 16.15 -8.70
CA GLN A 355 4.45 15.25 -9.21
C GLN A 355 3.93 13.82 -9.21
N GLU A 356 4.46 13.01 -10.11
CA GLU A 356 4.21 11.57 -10.07
C GLU A 356 4.97 10.94 -8.89
N PRO A 357 4.33 10.02 -8.13
CA PRO A 357 5.01 9.35 -7.03
C PRO A 357 6.13 8.45 -7.54
N VAL A 358 7.20 8.34 -6.75
CA VAL A 358 8.27 7.34 -6.96
C VAL A 358 7.82 5.92 -6.61
N SER A 359 6.77 5.81 -5.81
CA SER A 359 6.08 4.54 -5.56
C SER A 359 4.99 4.30 -6.59
N HIS A 360 4.72 3.04 -6.94
CA HIS A 360 3.61 2.68 -7.83
C HIS A 360 2.87 1.43 -7.35
N TYR A 361 1.55 1.43 -7.48
CA TYR A 361 0.75 0.24 -7.19
C TYR A 361 1.04 -0.89 -8.18
N SER A 362 1.08 -2.14 -7.70
CA SER A 362 1.22 -3.33 -8.53
C SER A 362 0.17 -4.37 -8.15
N ASP A 363 -0.64 -4.80 -9.13
CA ASP A 363 -1.54 -5.94 -8.97
C ASP A 363 -0.73 -7.25 -8.85
N PRO A 364 -1.27 -8.28 -8.17
CA PRO A 364 -0.67 -9.60 -8.15
C PRO A 364 -0.63 -10.24 -9.54
N GLU A 365 0.36 -11.10 -9.75
CA GLU A 365 0.50 -11.88 -10.99
C GLU A 365 -0.41 -13.11 -11.01
N PHE A 366 -0.74 -13.62 -9.82
CA PHE A 366 -1.75 -14.65 -9.61
C PHE A 366 -2.35 -14.53 -8.21
N SER A 367 -3.62 -14.91 -8.05
CA SER A 367 -4.25 -14.96 -6.73
C SER A 367 -5.22 -16.11 -6.56
N TRP A 368 -5.48 -16.50 -5.31
CA TRP A 368 -6.62 -17.34 -4.94
C TRP A 368 -7.64 -16.51 -4.19
N LYS A 369 -8.89 -16.51 -4.65
CA LYS A 369 -9.99 -15.71 -4.09
C LYS A 369 -10.12 -15.89 -2.58
N PHE A 370 -10.10 -17.14 -2.11
CA PHE A 370 -9.95 -17.48 -0.71
C PHE A 370 -8.56 -18.04 -0.44
N GLU A 371 -8.11 -17.78 0.78
CA GLU A 371 -6.75 -18.05 1.22
C GLU A 371 -6.37 -19.56 1.15
N VAL A 372 -5.16 -19.82 0.65
CA VAL A 372 -4.57 -21.18 0.51
C VAL A 372 -3.14 -21.30 1.08
N SER A 373 -2.66 -20.29 1.81
CA SER A 373 -1.43 -20.33 2.61
C SER A 373 -0.14 -20.69 1.85
N PRO A 374 0.33 -19.99 0.81
CA PRO A 374 1.68 -20.18 0.30
C PRO A 374 2.71 -19.75 1.35
N ALA A 375 3.80 -20.50 1.43
CA ALA A 375 4.97 -20.16 2.23
C ALA A 375 6.19 -20.05 1.34
N ALA A 376 7.02 -21.08 1.25
CA ALA A 376 8.24 -21.04 0.46
C ALA A 376 7.96 -20.72 -1.01
N LEU A 377 8.84 -19.91 -1.63
CA LEU A 377 8.87 -19.67 -3.08
C LEU A 377 10.30 -19.93 -3.58
N GLY A 378 10.42 -20.68 -4.67
CA GLY A 378 11.71 -20.98 -5.30
C GLY A 378 11.58 -21.29 -6.79
N PHE A 379 12.71 -21.25 -7.49
CA PHE A 379 12.77 -21.55 -8.92
C PHE A 379 13.55 -22.83 -9.20
N MET A 380 13.09 -23.60 -10.18
CA MET A 380 13.82 -24.73 -10.73
C MET A 380 14.83 -24.23 -11.78
N SER A 381 16.08 -23.95 -11.39
CA SER A 381 17.07 -23.33 -12.28
C SER A 381 17.72 -24.31 -13.27
N SER A 382 17.58 -25.62 -13.02
CA SER A 382 18.17 -26.69 -13.84
C SER A 382 17.12 -27.42 -14.69
N GLY A 383 17.57 -28.28 -15.61
CA GLY A 383 16.71 -29.18 -16.39
C GLY A 383 16.55 -30.59 -15.81
N ALA A 384 17.05 -30.86 -14.59
CA ALA A 384 17.12 -32.22 -14.04
C ALA A 384 15.74 -32.88 -13.79
N LEU A 385 14.74 -32.07 -13.43
CA LEU A 385 13.35 -32.51 -13.27
C LEU A 385 12.66 -32.75 -14.63
N GLY A 386 13.19 -32.14 -15.69
CA GLY A 386 12.64 -32.09 -17.05
C GLY A 386 12.92 -30.73 -17.68
N ALA A 387 13.17 -30.69 -18.99
CA ALA A 387 13.45 -29.44 -19.70
C ALA A 387 12.29 -28.45 -19.64
N GLN A 388 11.06 -28.96 -19.53
CA GLN A 388 9.86 -28.15 -19.38
C GLN A 388 9.82 -27.38 -18.06
N TYR A 389 10.42 -27.90 -16.97
CA TYR A 389 10.40 -27.25 -15.65
C TYR A 389 11.51 -26.21 -15.46
N ARG A 390 12.41 -26.06 -16.45
CA ARG A 390 13.59 -25.21 -16.31
C ARG A 390 13.18 -23.74 -16.33
N GLY A 391 13.31 -23.10 -15.18
CA GLY A 391 12.94 -21.73 -14.92
C GLY A 391 11.55 -21.58 -14.35
N ASP A 392 10.87 -22.65 -14.01
CA ASP A 392 9.54 -22.53 -13.44
C ASP A 392 9.61 -22.27 -11.94
N MET A 393 8.53 -21.68 -11.45
CA MET A 393 8.38 -21.29 -10.06
C MET A 393 7.61 -22.37 -9.32
N PHE A 394 7.98 -22.58 -8.07
CA PHE A 394 7.34 -23.51 -7.15
C PHE A 394 7.02 -22.79 -5.85
N THR A 395 5.85 -23.06 -5.29
CA THR A 395 5.47 -22.55 -3.95
C THR A 395 4.95 -23.66 -3.05
N GLY A 396 5.45 -23.69 -1.83
CA GLY A 396 5.02 -24.60 -0.77
C GLY A 396 3.91 -24.02 0.09
N ALA A 397 3.44 -24.79 1.07
CA ALA A 397 2.36 -24.39 1.97
C ALA A 397 2.87 -23.87 3.33
N ALA A 398 2.19 -22.87 3.91
CA ALA A 398 2.42 -22.38 5.27
C ALA A 398 1.69 -23.24 6.32
N ARG A 399 0.77 -24.12 5.89
CA ARG A 399 -0.05 -24.97 6.75
C ARG A 399 -0.22 -26.35 6.13
N PRO A 400 -0.35 -27.42 6.95
CA PRO A 400 -0.63 -28.76 6.46
C PRO A 400 -2.12 -29.04 6.25
N THR A 401 -3.01 -28.08 6.52
CA THR A 401 -4.48 -28.27 6.48
C THR A 401 -4.98 -28.67 5.11
N LEU A 402 -4.42 -28.07 4.05
CA LEU A 402 -4.71 -28.40 2.66
C LEU A 402 -3.78 -29.50 2.17
N LEU A 403 -4.33 -30.68 1.87
CA LEU A 403 -3.61 -31.82 1.28
C LEU A 403 -2.31 -32.25 2.02
N GLY A 404 -2.23 -32.02 3.34
CA GLY A 404 -1.02 -32.32 4.12
C GLY A 404 0.16 -31.40 3.82
N GLY A 405 -0.05 -30.29 3.10
CA GLY A 405 0.98 -29.39 2.58
C GLY A 405 1.13 -29.56 1.07
N GLN A 406 0.52 -28.66 0.32
CA GLN A 406 0.62 -28.61 -1.14
C GLN A 406 1.95 -28.05 -1.63
N LEU A 407 2.35 -28.47 -2.82
CA LEU A 407 3.39 -27.87 -3.63
C LEU A 407 2.78 -27.50 -4.97
N PHE A 408 2.69 -26.21 -5.27
CA PHE A 408 2.23 -25.71 -6.56
C PHE A 408 3.41 -25.43 -7.50
N HIS A 409 3.16 -25.54 -8.80
CA HIS A 409 4.08 -25.22 -9.89
C HIS A 409 3.43 -24.19 -10.80
N PHE A 410 4.22 -23.21 -11.22
CA PHE A 410 3.81 -22.13 -12.11
C PHE A 410 4.78 -22.00 -13.27
N ASP A 411 4.25 -22.11 -14.47
CA ASP A 411 4.95 -21.73 -15.68
C ASP A 411 5.05 -20.20 -15.76
N LEU A 412 6.15 -19.70 -16.30
CA LEU A 412 6.28 -18.29 -16.63
C LEU A 412 6.21 -18.08 -18.15
N THR A 413 5.61 -16.96 -18.55
CA THR A 413 5.66 -16.50 -19.94
C THR A 413 7.10 -16.40 -20.44
N ARG A 414 7.32 -16.41 -21.76
CA ARG A 414 8.67 -16.30 -22.34
C ARG A 414 9.43 -15.03 -21.90
N SER A 415 8.72 -13.93 -21.69
CA SER A 415 9.30 -12.69 -21.16
C SER A 415 9.60 -12.77 -19.67
N ARG A 416 9.07 -13.78 -18.98
CA ARG A 416 9.17 -14.04 -17.53
C ARG A 416 8.64 -12.89 -16.69
N ARG A 417 7.74 -12.08 -17.27
CA ARG A 417 7.07 -10.96 -16.60
C ARG A 417 5.71 -11.33 -16.02
N LYS A 418 5.10 -12.39 -16.55
CA LYS A 418 3.77 -12.88 -16.20
C LYS A 418 3.82 -14.37 -15.90
N ILE A 419 3.00 -14.83 -14.98
CA ILE A 419 2.66 -16.25 -14.87
C ILE A 419 1.93 -16.67 -16.16
N ALA A 420 2.37 -17.76 -16.76
CA ALA A 420 1.69 -18.36 -17.90
C ALA A 420 0.57 -19.25 -17.38
N VAL A 421 -0.57 -19.20 -18.07
CA VAL A 421 -1.74 -19.99 -17.71
C VAL A 421 -2.25 -20.72 -18.94
N ASP A 422 -2.20 -22.05 -18.88
CA ASP A 422 -2.75 -22.93 -19.91
C ASP A 422 -4.17 -23.41 -19.58
N ASP A 423 -4.54 -23.44 -18.29
CA ASP A 423 -5.90 -23.78 -17.84
C ASP A 423 -6.86 -22.63 -18.16
N PRO A 424 -7.87 -22.82 -19.04
CA PRO A 424 -8.80 -21.75 -19.41
C PRO A 424 -9.59 -21.18 -18.23
N ARG A 425 -9.73 -21.93 -17.13
CA ARG A 425 -10.42 -21.47 -15.91
C ARG A 425 -9.65 -20.35 -15.22
N LEU A 426 -8.32 -20.43 -15.25
CA LEU A 426 -7.41 -19.48 -14.58
C LEU A 426 -6.99 -18.31 -15.47
N LYS A 427 -7.67 -18.07 -16.60
CA LYS A 427 -7.25 -17.10 -17.62
C LYS A 427 -7.17 -15.66 -17.11
N ASP A 428 -7.95 -15.32 -16.10
CA ASP A 428 -7.93 -14.02 -15.44
C ASP A 428 -6.91 -13.95 -14.27
N HIS A 429 -6.12 -15.01 -14.11
CA HIS A 429 -5.09 -15.19 -13.09
C HIS A 429 -5.63 -15.20 -11.65
N VAL A 430 -6.92 -15.51 -11.48
CA VAL A 430 -7.52 -15.71 -10.17
C VAL A 430 -8.14 -17.10 -10.10
N ALA A 431 -7.71 -17.89 -9.13
CA ALA A 431 -8.45 -19.08 -8.73
C ALA A 431 -9.63 -18.66 -7.84
N ASP A 432 -10.83 -18.60 -8.41
CA ASP A 432 -12.17 -18.51 -7.83
C ASP A 432 -12.57 -19.78 -7.04
N ASN A 433 -11.69 -20.22 -6.14
CA ASN A 433 -12.01 -21.25 -5.16
C ASN A 433 -13.21 -20.82 -4.28
N THR A 434 -13.88 -21.80 -3.68
CA THR A 434 -15.19 -21.57 -3.02
C THR A 434 -15.09 -21.40 -1.51
N ALA A 435 -13.93 -21.72 -0.93
CA ALA A 435 -13.63 -21.59 0.49
C ALA A 435 -12.12 -21.53 0.74
N LYS A 436 -11.72 -21.15 1.97
CA LYS A 436 -10.33 -21.32 2.41
C LYS A 436 -9.93 -22.79 2.29
N PHE A 437 -8.68 -23.04 1.92
CA PHE A 437 -8.16 -24.41 1.74
C PHE A 437 -8.94 -25.22 0.70
N ASP A 438 -9.43 -24.56 -0.35
CA ASP A 438 -10.00 -25.18 -1.54
C ASP A 438 -9.11 -24.86 -2.75
N ILE A 439 -8.88 -25.86 -3.60
CA ILE A 439 -8.07 -25.73 -4.82
C ILE A 439 -8.85 -26.09 -6.08
N THR A 440 -10.17 -26.21 -6.03
CA THR A 440 -11.01 -26.76 -7.13
C THR A 440 -10.86 -26.05 -8.50
N GLU A 441 -10.24 -24.88 -8.58
CA GLU A 441 -9.88 -24.26 -9.86
C GLU A 441 -8.38 -24.29 -10.17
N SER A 442 -7.55 -24.46 -9.15
CA SER A 442 -6.08 -24.44 -9.23
C SER A 442 -5.46 -25.83 -9.13
N GLU A 443 -6.22 -26.93 -9.29
CA GLU A 443 -5.64 -28.28 -9.23
C GLU A 443 -4.68 -28.55 -10.39
N SER A 444 -4.85 -27.84 -11.51
CA SER A 444 -3.91 -27.88 -12.64
C SER A 444 -2.52 -27.35 -12.26
N LEU A 445 -2.41 -26.53 -11.21
CA LEU A 445 -1.14 -26.03 -10.68
C LEU A 445 -0.54 -26.96 -9.63
N LEU A 446 -1.27 -27.98 -9.17
CA LEU A 446 -0.82 -28.87 -8.09
C LEU A 446 0.28 -29.82 -8.60
N PHE A 447 1.49 -29.63 -8.10
CA PHE A 447 2.63 -30.48 -8.41
C PHE A 447 2.74 -31.67 -7.44
N GLY A 448 2.39 -31.48 -6.17
CA GLY A 448 2.42 -32.55 -5.18
C GLY A 448 1.79 -32.19 -3.83
N THR A 449 1.72 -33.19 -2.95
CA THR A 449 1.02 -33.12 -1.65
C THR A 449 1.85 -33.73 -0.52
N ASN A 450 1.42 -33.53 0.72
CA ASN A 450 2.07 -34.05 1.94
C ASN A 450 3.49 -33.51 2.20
N PHE A 451 3.81 -32.32 1.69
CA PHE A 451 5.09 -31.65 1.96
C PHE A 451 5.12 -30.94 3.33
N GLY A 452 4.01 -30.91 4.07
CA GLY A 452 3.92 -30.20 5.33
C GLY A 452 4.00 -28.67 5.18
N VAL A 453 4.54 -28.00 6.19
CA VAL A 453 4.84 -26.56 6.16
C VAL A 453 6.17 -26.35 5.43
N GLY A 454 6.11 -25.95 4.16
CA GLY A 454 7.26 -25.68 3.31
C GLY A 454 7.87 -24.31 3.60
N THR A 455 9.08 -24.27 4.16
CA THR A 455 9.75 -23.02 4.56
C THR A 455 10.83 -22.55 3.61
N ASP A 456 11.33 -23.43 2.74
CA ASP A 456 12.26 -23.04 1.68
C ASP A 456 12.19 -24.00 0.49
N ILE A 457 12.42 -23.49 -0.72
CA ILE A 457 12.49 -24.26 -1.96
C ILE A 457 13.72 -23.82 -2.75
N GLN A 458 14.60 -24.76 -3.09
CA GLN A 458 15.82 -24.47 -3.84
C GLN A 458 16.13 -25.54 -4.87
N THR A 459 16.79 -25.12 -5.95
CA THR A 459 17.50 -26.07 -6.83
C THR A 459 18.86 -26.39 -6.22
N GLY A 460 19.09 -27.65 -5.88
CA GLY A 460 20.34 -28.11 -5.29
C GLY A 460 21.50 -28.19 -6.30
N PRO A 461 22.74 -28.37 -5.83
CA PRO A 461 23.93 -28.48 -6.70
C PRO A 461 23.88 -29.66 -7.69
N ASN A 462 23.14 -30.72 -7.37
CA ASN A 462 22.89 -31.85 -8.26
C ASN A 462 21.82 -31.56 -9.34
N GLY A 463 21.22 -30.36 -9.31
CA GLY A 463 20.18 -29.90 -10.20
C GLY A 463 18.76 -30.24 -9.76
N ASN A 464 18.56 -31.07 -8.73
CA ASN A 464 17.22 -31.46 -8.27
C ASN A 464 16.54 -30.36 -7.45
N LEU A 465 15.22 -30.45 -7.33
CA LEU A 465 14.43 -29.52 -6.52
C LEU A 465 14.36 -30.03 -5.08
N PHE A 466 14.64 -29.16 -4.11
CA PHE A 466 14.58 -29.46 -2.68
C PHE A 466 13.50 -28.63 -2.01
N VAL A 467 12.73 -29.26 -1.12
CA VAL A 467 11.70 -28.59 -0.30
C VAL A 467 12.00 -28.84 1.17
N VAL A 468 12.22 -27.78 1.93
CA VAL A 468 12.42 -27.85 3.38
C VAL A 468 11.05 -27.84 4.07
N SER A 469 10.77 -28.86 4.86
CA SER A 469 9.51 -29.03 5.58
C SER A 469 9.73 -28.89 7.09
N LEU A 470 9.17 -27.82 7.65
CA LEU A 470 9.21 -27.55 9.09
C LEU A 470 8.38 -28.57 9.87
N SER A 471 7.12 -28.80 9.47
CA SER A 471 6.21 -29.66 10.22
C SER A 471 6.60 -31.14 10.17
N ASN A 472 7.25 -31.57 9.08
CA ASN A 472 7.65 -32.96 8.92
C ASN A 472 9.09 -33.20 9.40
N GLY A 473 9.84 -32.15 9.75
CA GLY A 473 11.24 -32.24 10.16
C GLY A 473 12.14 -32.86 9.08
N ALA A 474 11.87 -32.55 7.81
CA ALA A 474 12.47 -33.22 6.66
C ALA A 474 12.89 -32.24 5.56
N ILE A 475 13.87 -32.64 4.75
CA ILE A 475 14.17 -32.02 3.47
C ILE A 475 13.84 -33.05 2.39
N TYR A 476 12.88 -32.73 1.53
CA TYR A 476 12.48 -33.59 0.42
C TYR A 476 13.32 -33.26 -0.81
N GLU A 477 13.92 -34.28 -1.42
CA GLU A 477 14.53 -34.18 -2.74
C GLU A 477 13.54 -34.70 -3.79
N ILE A 478 13.26 -33.87 -4.80
CA ILE A 478 12.38 -34.16 -5.92
C ILE A 478 13.24 -34.30 -7.17
N PHE A 479 13.20 -35.50 -7.75
CA PHE A 479 14.01 -35.85 -8.91
C PHE A 479 13.18 -36.63 -9.92
N LYS A 480 13.57 -36.53 -11.19
CA LYS A 480 12.97 -37.31 -12.26
C LYS A 480 13.34 -38.79 -12.06
N ARG A 481 12.34 -39.67 -12.00
CA ARG A 481 12.61 -41.12 -11.99
C ARG A 481 13.22 -41.53 -13.35
N PRO A 482 14.27 -42.37 -13.35
CA PRO A 482 14.94 -42.82 -14.56
C PRO A 482 14.00 -43.44 -15.59
#